data_AF-A0A966QZF6-F1
#
_entry.id   AF-A0A966QZF6-F1
#
_cell.length_a   1.000
_cell.length_b   1.000
_cell.length_c   1.000
_cell.angle_alpha   90.00
_cell.angle_beta   90.00
_cell.angle_gamma   90.00
#
_symmetry.space_group_name_H-M   'P 1'
#
loop_
_entity.id
_entity.type
_entity.pdbx_description
1 polymer ?
#
loop_
_entity_poly.entity_id
_entity_poly.type
_entity_poly.pdbx_seq_one_letter_code
_entity_poly.pdbx_strand_id
1 'polypeptide(L)'
;MPIPKRKEDENRQDFIGRCMSNDTMKKDYPDNKQRIAICLGQVKSKPKANLLEEIQDNFLASNCYWDDEWNEFVWEIEANEIYDEDGNKLVASEYQGRKVSLNKPFRTPDGPKKFS
;
A
#
# COMPACT_ATOMS: atom_id res chain seq x y z
N MET A 1 18.65 0.19 12.35
CA MET A 1 18.34 -1.08 13.07
C MET A 1 18.77 -2.24 12.19
N PRO A 2 19.26 -3.39 12.68
CA PRO A 2 19.62 -4.48 11.77
C PRO A 2 18.44 -4.93 10.90
N ILE A 3 18.75 -5.44 9.70
CA ILE A 3 17.74 -6.00 8.79
C ILE A 3 17.04 -7.16 9.50
N PRO A 4 15.70 -7.15 9.57
CA PRO A 4 14.95 -8.14 10.31
C PRO A 4 15.03 -9.50 9.64
N LYS A 5 15.19 -10.56 10.45
CA LYS A 5 14.95 -11.94 10.01
C LYS A 5 13.52 -12.36 10.35
N ARG A 6 12.99 -13.28 9.56
CA ARG A 6 11.67 -13.88 9.78
C ARG A 6 11.69 -14.75 11.05
N LYS A 7 10.67 -14.63 11.89
CA LYS A 7 10.50 -15.50 13.07
C LYS A 7 9.82 -16.82 12.67
N GLU A 8 9.96 -17.86 13.47
CA GLU A 8 9.45 -19.19 13.11
C GLU A 8 7.92 -19.23 12.95
N ASP A 9 7.20 -18.55 13.84
CA ASP A 9 5.73 -18.50 13.90
C ASP A 9 5.13 -17.19 13.36
N GLU A 10 5.93 -16.33 12.74
CA GLU A 10 5.45 -15.06 12.19
C GLU A 10 4.72 -15.30 10.87
N ASN A 11 3.55 -14.66 10.71
CA ASN A 11 2.83 -14.68 9.46
C ASN A 11 3.71 -14.05 8.37
N ARG A 12 3.64 -14.64 7.18
CA ARG A 12 4.40 -14.22 6.02
C ARG A 12 4.21 -12.74 5.69
N GLN A 13 2.96 -12.25 5.71
CA GLN A 13 2.64 -10.85 5.39
C GLN A 13 3.16 -9.90 6.46
N ASP A 14 3.02 -10.26 7.74
CA ASP A 14 3.55 -9.48 8.87
C ASP A 14 5.07 -9.30 8.76
N PHE A 15 5.78 -10.38 8.41
CA PHE A 15 7.22 -10.31 8.18
C PHE A 15 7.57 -9.37 7.02
N ILE A 16 6.87 -9.49 5.88
CA ILE A 16 7.12 -8.63 4.71
C ILE A 16 6.90 -7.17 5.09
N GLY A 17 5.80 -6.83 5.76
CA GLY A 17 5.52 -5.46 6.21
C GLY A 17 6.63 -4.91 7.13
N ARG A 18 7.07 -5.70 8.12
CA ARG A 18 8.18 -5.32 9.03
C ARG A 18 9.53 -5.21 8.33
N CYS A 19 9.76 -6.01 7.30
CA CYS A 19 10.97 -5.96 6.49
C CYS A 19 10.99 -4.70 5.60
N MET A 20 9.88 -4.42 4.93
CA MET A 20 9.73 -3.27 4.04
C MET A 20 9.78 -1.93 4.79
N SER A 21 9.21 -1.87 6.00
CA SER A 21 9.18 -0.65 6.82
C SER A 21 10.46 -0.40 7.63
N ASN A 22 11.43 -1.33 7.62
CA ASN A 22 12.64 -1.23 8.42
C ASN A 22 13.56 -0.07 7.96
N ASP A 23 14.03 0.75 8.90
CA ASP A 23 14.87 1.93 8.61
C ASP A 23 16.16 1.60 7.85
N THR A 24 16.80 0.46 8.15
CA THR A 24 18.01 0.06 7.45
C THR A 24 17.70 -0.49 6.05
N MET A 25 16.54 -1.13 5.87
CA MET A 25 16.07 -1.47 4.51
C MET A 25 15.79 -0.20 3.69
N LYS A 26 15.11 0.80 4.27
CA LYS A 26 14.87 2.11 3.62
C LYS A 26 16.16 2.81 3.23
N LYS A 27 17.19 2.74 4.08
CA LYS A 27 18.47 3.39 3.87
C LYS A 27 19.35 2.68 2.84
N ASP A 28 19.51 1.36 2.98
CA ASP A 28 20.45 0.58 2.15
C ASP A 28 19.83 0.21 0.79
N TYR A 29 18.49 0.15 0.74
CA TYR A 29 17.70 -0.18 -0.44
C TYR A 29 16.56 0.83 -0.61
N PRO A 30 16.83 2.07 -1.03
CA PRO A 30 15.79 3.07 -1.21
C PRO A 30 14.75 2.67 -2.26
N ASP A 31 15.15 1.90 -3.27
CA ASP A 31 14.24 1.36 -4.27
C ASP A 31 13.32 0.26 -3.69
N ASN A 32 12.02 0.46 -3.83
CA ASN A 32 11.01 -0.45 -3.28
C ASN A 32 11.08 -1.85 -3.91
N LYS A 33 11.38 -1.95 -5.22
CA LYS A 33 11.44 -3.25 -5.90
C LYS A 33 12.61 -4.08 -5.38
N GLN A 34 13.75 -3.44 -5.13
CA GLN A 34 14.90 -4.08 -4.50
C GLN A 34 14.60 -4.54 -3.06
N ARG A 35 13.94 -3.71 -2.24
CA ARG A 35 13.51 -4.13 -0.89
C ARG A 35 12.59 -5.34 -0.94
N ILE A 36 11.57 -5.31 -1.80
CA ILE A 36 10.60 -6.41 -1.95
C ILE A 36 11.34 -7.70 -2.34
N ALA A 37 12.26 -7.64 -3.30
CA ALA A 37 13.04 -8.81 -3.72
C ALA A 37 13.84 -9.43 -2.57
N ILE A 38 14.47 -8.60 -1.73
CA ILE A 38 15.24 -9.06 -0.56
C ILE A 38 14.31 -9.66 0.50
N CYS A 39 13.23 -8.95 0.84
CA CYS A 39 12.26 -9.40 1.84
C CYS A 39 11.61 -10.73 1.43
N LEU A 40 11.15 -10.86 0.18
CA LEU A 40 10.60 -12.11 -0.36
C LEU A 40 11.66 -13.22 -0.42
N GLY A 41 12.91 -12.90 -0.77
CA GLY A 41 14.02 -13.86 -0.78
C GLY A 41 14.25 -14.53 0.58
N GLN A 42 14.09 -13.79 1.68
CA GLN A 42 14.20 -14.35 3.04
C GLN A 42 13.05 -15.31 3.37
N VAL A 43 11.87 -15.12 2.77
CA VAL A 43 10.70 -15.97 2.96
C VAL A 43 10.81 -17.31 2.21
N LYS A 44 11.35 -17.29 0.98
CA LYS A 44 11.50 -18.48 0.10
C LYS A 44 12.42 -19.56 0.67
N SER A 45 13.20 -19.27 1.71
CA SER A 45 14.20 -20.19 2.28
C SER A 45 13.63 -21.40 3.04
N LYS A 46 12.31 -21.53 3.22
CA LYS A 46 11.68 -22.74 3.81
C LYS A 46 11.08 -23.65 2.72
N PRO A 47 11.28 -24.99 2.79
CA PRO A 47 10.89 -25.95 1.73
C PRO A 47 9.38 -26.21 1.59
N LYS A 48 8.51 -25.33 2.11
CA LYS A 48 7.04 -25.51 2.14
C LYS A 48 6.27 -24.35 1.51
N ALA A 49 6.88 -23.55 0.65
CA ALA A 49 6.13 -22.55 -0.11
C ALA A 49 5.25 -23.29 -1.14
N ASN A 50 3.93 -23.19 -0.99
CA ASN A 50 2.99 -23.77 -1.95
C ASN A 50 2.94 -22.92 -3.23
N LEU A 51 2.61 -23.53 -4.37
CA LEU A 51 2.49 -22.82 -5.66
C LEU A 51 1.60 -21.57 -5.58
N LEU A 52 0.52 -21.64 -4.78
CA LEU A 52 -0.37 -20.51 -4.54
C LEU A 52 0.32 -19.33 -3.86
N GLU A 53 1.22 -19.58 -2.91
CA GLU A 53 1.95 -18.52 -2.21
C GLU A 53 2.94 -17.81 -3.16
N GLU A 54 3.59 -18.57 -4.05
CA GLU A 54 4.51 -18.01 -5.05
C GLU A 54 3.76 -17.18 -6.11
N ILE A 55 2.58 -17.64 -6.54
CA ILE A 55 1.72 -16.85 -7.44
C ILE A 55 1.32 -15.54 -6.76
N GLN A 56 0.93 -15.60 -5.48
CA GLN A 56 0.53 -14.42 -4.71
C GLN A 56 1.68 -13.40 -4.59
N ASP A 57 2.92 -13.87 -4.46
CA ASP A 57 4.12 -13.02 -4.45
C ASP A 57 4.38 -12.32 -5.76
N ASN A 58 4.35 -13.07 -6.85
CA ASN A 58 4.58 -12.51 -8.18
C ASN A 58 3.50 -11.48 -8.52
N PHE A 59 2.25 -11.75 -8.11
CA PHE A 59 1.16 -10.82 -8.29
C PHE A 59 1.34 -9.54 -7.47
N LEU A 60 1.64 -9.66 -6.18
CA LEU A 60 1.93 -8.52 -5.29
C LEU A 60 3.12 -7.70 -5.82
N ALA A 61 4.21 -8.35 -6.22
CA ALA A 61 5.40 -7.67 -6.71
C ALA A 61 5.21 -6.99 -8.07
N SER A 62 4.27 -7.48 -8.90
CA SER A 62 4.00 -6.90 -10.22
C SER A 62 2.99 -5.75 -10.17
N ASN A 63 1.96 -5.87 -9.33
CA ASN A 63 0.79 -4.98 -9.37
C ASN A 63 0.68 -4.03 -8.18
N CYS A 64 1.47 -4.22 -7.13
CA CYS A 64 1.39 -3.40 -5.92
C CYS A 64 2.64 -2.54 -5.77
N TYR A 65 2.44 -1.32 -5.27
CA TYR A 65 3.50 -0.42 -4.88
C TYR A 65 3.60 -0.39 -3.35
N TRP A 66 4.81 -0.33 -2.82
CA TRP A 66 5.00 -0.10 -1.39
C TRP A 66 4.99 1.39 -1.09
N ASP A 67 4.07 1.86 -0.26
CA ASP A 67 4.03 3.24 0.18
C ASP A 67 4.79 3.41 1.51
N ASP A 68 5.82 4.25 1.52
CA ASP A 68 6.66 4.48 2.70
C ASP A 68 6.04 5.42 3.75
N GLU A 69 5.06 6.23 3.37
CA GLU A 69 4.29 7.10 4.28
C GLU A 69 3.32 6.25 5.09
N TRP A 70 2.59 5.36 4.42
CA TRP A 70 1.60 4.48 5.02
C TRP A 70 2.18 3.17 5.55
N ASN A 71 3.40 2.79 5.11
CA ASN A 71 4.04 1.51 5.37
C ASN A 71 3.13 0.32 5.01
N GLU A 72 2.51 0.40 3.84
CA GLU A 72 1.60 -0.62 3.35
C GLU A 72 1.72 -0.78 1.82
N PHE A 73 1.22 -1.92 1.32
CA PHE A 73 1.10 -2.13 -0.11
C PHE A 73 -0.15 -1.42 -0.64
N VAL A 74 0.05 -0.50 -1.57
CA VAL A 74 -0.99 0.27 -2.23
C VAL A 74 -1.14 -0.22 -3.66
N TRP A 75 -2.38 -0.18 -4.14
CA TRP A 75 -2.75 -0.55 -5.50
C TRP A 75 -3.21 0.72 -6.19
N GLU A 76 -2.61 1.01 -7.35
CA GLU A 76 -3.08 2.09 -8.19
C GLU A 76 -4.28 1.57 -9.00
N ILE A 77 -5.47 2.05 -8.67
CA ILE A 77 -6.70 1.74 -9.39
C ILE A 77 -7.07 2.98 -10.19
N GLU A 78 -6.99 2.90 -11.51
CA GLU A 78 -7.53 3.93 -12.40
C GLU A 78 -9.05 3.81 -12.45
N ALA A 79 -9.73 4.52 -11.54
CA ALA A 79 -11.18 4.64 -11.57
C ALA A 79 -11.60 5.69 -12.61
N ASN A 80 -11.99 5.25 -13.80
CA ASN A 80 -12.47 6.14 -14.87
C ASN A 80 -13.87 6.70 -14.56
N GLU A 81 -14.68 5.97 -13.81
CA GLU A 81 -16.05 6.33 -13.45
C GLU A 81 -16.36 5.83 -12.04
N ILE A 82 -16.82 6.73 -11.18
CA ILE A 82 -17.25 6.42 -9.81
C ILE A 82 -18.77 6.55 -9.81
N TYR A 83 -19.48 5.60 -9.20
CA TYR A 83 -20.94 5.59 -9.13
C TYR A 83 -21.42 5.63 -7.67
N ASP A 84 -22.58 6.25 -7.43
CA ASP A 84 -23.25 6.19 -6.12
C ASP A 84 -24.01 4.86 -5.91
N GLU A 85 -24.60 4.69 -4.73
CA GLU A 85 -25.39 3.49 -4.38
C GLU A 85 -26.64 3.30 -5.26
N ASP A 86 -27.12 4.37 -5.89
CA ASP A 86 -28.27 4.37 -6.80
C ASP A 86 -27.86 4.18 -8.28
N GLY A 87 -26.54 4.05 -8.56
CA GLY A 87 -26.01 3.82 -9.90
C GLY A 87 -25.82 5.08 -10.74
N ASN A 88 -25.87 6.28 -10.15
CA ASN A 88 -25.57 7.54 -10.85
C ASN A 88 -24.06 7.80 -10.87
N LYS A 89 -23.54 8.29 -12.00
CA LYS A 89 -22.12 8.64 -12.16
C LYS A 89 -21.79 9.88 -11.31
N LEU A 90 -20.88 9.73 -10.36
CA LEU A 90 -20.30 10.81 -9.58
C LEU A 90 -19.31 11.60 -10.46
N VAL A 91 -19.76 12.76 -10.93
CA VAL A 91 -18.91 13.77 -11.57
C VAL A 91 -18.39 14.71 -10.46
N ALA A 92 -17.11 15.08 -10.50
CA ALA A 92 -16.39 15.84 -9.46
C ALA A 92 -17.21 16.91 -8.72
N SER A 93 -16.93 17.08 -7.41
CA SER A 93 -17.56 18.00 -6.44
C SER A 93 -18.49 19.07 -7.03
N GLU A 94 -19.75 18.71 -7.20
CA GLU A 94 -20.83 19.67 -7.43
C GLU A 94 -21.48 19.99 -6.08
N TYR A 95 -21.49 21.26 -5.70
CA TYR A 95 -22.25 21.75 -4.54
C TYR A 95 -23.43 22.57 -5.05
N GLN A 96 -24.65 22.13 -4.74
CA GLN A 96 -25.88 22.78 -5.21
C GLN A 96 -25.93 22.98 -6.74
N GLY A 97 -25.49 21.96 -7.50
CA GLY A 97 -25.50 21.99 -8.97
C GLY A 97 -24.45 22.91 -9.61
N ARG A 98 -23.45 23.37 -8.84
CA ARG A 98 -22.31 24.14 -9.34
C ARG A 98 -21.02 23.36 -9.13
N LYS A 99 -20.22 23.26 -10.18
CA LYS A 99 -18.85 22.73 -10.11
C LYS A 99 -18.02 23.61 -9.17
N VAL A 100 -17.55 23.04 -8.06
CA VAL A 100 -16.69 23.73 -7.09
C VAL A 100 -15.31 23.11 -7.07
N SER A 101 -14.27 23.94 -6.91
CA SER A 101 -12.90 23.48 -6.66
C SER A 101 -12.68 23.38 -5.15
N LEU A 102 -12.42 22.18 -4.66
CA LEU A 102 -12.07 21.97 -3.25
C LEU A 102 -10.60 22.33 -3.03
N ASN A 103 -10.34 23.41 -2.28
CA ASN A 103 -8.98 23.77 -1.86
C ASN A 103 -8.49 22.80 -0.77
N LYS A 104 -7.20 22.42 -0.82
CA LYS A 104 -6.56 21.66 0.27
C LYS A 104 -6.21 22.60 1.44
N PRO A 105 -6.38 22.18 2.72
CA PRO A 105 -6.97 20.92 3.16
C PRO A 105 -8.51 20.99 3.10
N PHE A 106 -9.14 19.84 2.87
CA PHE A 106 -10.59 19.69 2.90
C PHE A 106 -11.12 20.06 4.30
N ARG A 107 -11.95 21.10 4.36
CA ARG A 107 -12.61 21.53 5.59
C ARG A 107 -14.09 21.22 5.48
N THR A 108 -14.57 20.23 6.22
CA THR A 108 -16.00 20.16 6.52
C THR A 108 -16.32 21.21 7.60
N PRO A 109 -17.51 21.84 7.58
CA PRO A 109 -17.88 22.87 8.56
C PRO A 109 -17.71 22.41 10.02
N ASP A 110 -18.01 21.15 10.30
CA ASP A 110 -18.01 20.57 11.65
C ASP A 110 -16.99 19.42 11.86
N GLY A 111 -16.12 19.13 10.88
CA GLY A 111 -15.14 18.06 11.02
C GLY A 111 -13.87 18.50 11.74
N PRO A 112 -13.17 17.56 12.41
CA PRO A 112 -11.90 17.86 13.06
C PRO A 112 -10.91 18.40 12.03
N LYS A 113 -10.46 19.65 12.25
CA LYS A 113 -9.41 20.30 11.46
C LYS A 113 -8.10 19.55 11.70
N LYS A 114 -7.85 18.45 11.00
CA LYS A 114 -6.54 17.83 11.00
C LYS A 114 -5.63 18.70 10.14
N PHE A 115 -4.76 19.44 10.82
CA PHE A 115 -3.64 20.16 10.26
C PHE A 115 -2.55 19.13 9.95
N SER A 116 -2.01 19.16 8.73
CA SER A 116 -0.60 18.82 8.53
C SER A 116 0.26 19.92 9.16
#